data_AF-A0A9K3GR26-F1
#
_entry.id   AF-A0A9K3GR26-F1
#
_cell.length_a   1.000
_cell.length_b   1.000
_cell.length_c   1.000
_cell.angle_alpha   90.00
_cell.angle_beta   90.00
_cell.angle_gamma   90.00
#
_symmetry.space_group_name_H-M   'P 1'
#
loop_
_entity.id
_entity.type
_entity.pdbx_description
1 polymer ?
#
loop_
_entity_poly.entity_id
_entity_poly.type
_entity_poly.pdbx_seq_one_letter_code
_entity_poly.pdbx_strand_id
1 'polypeptide(L)'
;GAGILALAYGLAESGLLLGLCLMALCVMLHRTSLRSLIRMTHITGCTTYKDLVSKLVGRRMASLVPLFGIAIYFGACTAYFMVAGDYLSQLVPSLSLFAAKIIMSLPMLGLALLPSLDRL
;
A
#
# COMPACT_ATOMS: atom_id res chain seq x y z
N GLY A 1 5.31 -1.35 -7.93
CA GLY A 1 5.56 -1.27 -6.47
C GLY A 1 6.40 -2.44 -6.01
N ALA A 2 6.85 -2.44 -4.74
CA ALA A 2 7.72 -3.49 -4.18
C ALA A 2 7.12 -4.91 -4.28
N GLY A 3 5.79 -5.02 -4.43
CA GLY A 3 5.09 -6.30 -4.60
C GLY A 3 5.51 -7.12 -5.82
N ILE A 4 6.21 -6.54 -6.82
CA ILE A 4 6.71 -7.32 -7.97
C ILE A 4 7.84 -8.29 -7.59
N LEU A 5 8.63 -7.94 -6.58
CA LEU A 5 9.66 -8.83 -6.03
C LEU A 5 9.01 -10.01 -5.30
N ALA A 6 7.92 -9.75 -4.58
CA ALA A 6 7.15 -10.78 -3.90
C ALA A 6 6.42 -11.73 -4.87
N LEU A 7 6.06 -11.25 -6.08
CA LEU A 7 5.42 -12.09 -7.11
C LEU A 7 6.34 -13.22 -7.59
N ALA A 8 7.63 -12.94 -7.81
CA ALA A 8 8.59 -13.95 -8.23
C ALA A 8 8.75 -15.05 -7.16
N TYR A 9 8.87 -14.64 -5.90
CA TYR A 9 8.91 -15.57 -4.76
C TYR A 9 7.62 -16.39 -4.65
N GLY A 10 6.45 -15.75 -4.74
CA GLY A 10 5.16 -16.44 -4.67
C GLY A 10 4.95 -17.45 -5.79
N LEU A 11 5.42 -17.17 -7.01
CA LEU A 11 5.33 -18.10 -8.13
C LEU A 11 6.28 -19.30 -7.96
N ALA A 12 7.45 -19.08 -7.36
CA ALA A 12 8.41 -20.14 -7.06
C ALA A 12 7.88 -21.12 -6.01
N GLU A 13 7.22 -20.62 -4.97
CA GLU A 13 6.65 -21.45 -3.88
C GLU A 13 5.34 -22.16 -4.27
N SER A 14 4.46 -21.48 -5.02
CA SER A 14 3.15 -22.06 -5.40
C SER A 14 3.21 -22.99 -6.61
N GLY A 15 4.28 -22.94 -7.39
CA GLY A 15 4.39 -23.62 -8.68
C GLY A 15 3.71 -22.85 -9.82
N LEU A 16 4.22 -23.03 -11.04
CA LEU A 16 3.91 -22.16 -12.18
C LEU A 16 2.40 -22.12 -12.53
N LEU A 17 1.73 -23.27 -12.52
CA LEU A 17 0.30 -23.36 -12.88
C LEU A 17 -0.60 -22.73 -11.80
N LEU A 18 -0.37 -23.06 -10.53
CA LEU A 18 -1.16 -22.53 -9.42
C LEU A 18 -0.92 -21.03 -9.24
N GLY A 19 0.33 -20.59 -9.35
CA GLY A 19 0.71 -19.18 -9.31
C GLY A 19 0.02 -18.35 -10.40
N LEU A 20 0.00 -18.85 -11.65
CA LEU A 20 -0.73 -18.21 -12.75
C LEU A 20 -2.24 -18.13 -12.50
N CYS A 21 -2.84 -19.21 -11.98
CA CYS A 21 -4.26 -19.24 -11.65
C CYS A 21 -4.62 -18.22 -10.55
N LEU A 22 -3.83 -18.16 -9.47
CA LEU A 22 -3.99 -17.18 -8.40
C LEU A 22 -3.80 -15.75 -8.90
N MET A 23 -2.81 -15.52 -9.77
CA MET A 23 -2.60 -14.20 -10.37
C MET A 23 -3.80 -13.76 -11.21
N ALA A 24 -4.33 -14.65 -12.06
CA ALA A 24 -5.50 -14.38 -12.88
C ALA A 24 -6.72 -14.06 -12.01
N LEU A 25 -6.94 -14.83 -10.93
CA LEU A 25 -8.00 -14.59 -9.97
C LEU A 25 -7.86 -13.21 -9.30
N CYS A 26 -6.66 -12.86 -8.82
CA CYS A 26 -6.37 -11.56 -8.24
C CYS A 26 -6.66 -10.41 -9.22
N VAL A 27 -6.26 -10.54 -10.48
CA VAL A 27 -6.53 -9.52 -11.51
C VAL A 27 -8.03 -9.37 -11.76
N MET A 28 -8.76 -10.49 -11.83
CA MET A 28 -10.22 -10.45 -12.00
C MET A 28 -10.91 -9.74 -10.84
N LEU A 29 -10.58 -10.11 -9.60
CA LEU A 29 -11.14 -9.50 -8.38
C LEU A 29 -10.78 -8.01 -8.27
N HIS A 30 -9.53 -7.66 -8.59
CA HIS A 30 -9.10 -6.26 -8.54
C HIS A 30 -9.84 -5.42 -9.59
N ARG A 31 -9.98 -5.93 -10.81
CA ARG A 31 -10.67 -5.24 -11.90
C ARG A 31 -12.17 -5.04 -11.60
N THR A 32 -12.84 -6.04 -11.04
CA THR A 32 -14.25 -5.93 -10.66
C THR A 32 -14.44 -4.94 -9.52
N SER A 33 -13.59 -5.00 -8.49
CA SER A 33 -13.61 -4.05 -7.37
C SER A 33 -13.41 -2.60 -7.84
N LEU A 34 -12.38 -2.35 -8.66
CA LEU A 34 -12.07 -1.01 -9.16
C LEU A 34 -13.19 -0.45 -10.06
N ARG A 35 -13.75 -1.29 -10.94
CA ARG A 35 -14.89 -0.87 -11.79
C ARG A 35 -16.12 -0.52 -10.97
N SER A 36 -16.45 -1.34 -9.97
CA SER A 36 -17.57 -1.06 -9.07
C SER A 36 -17.34 0.25 -8.34
N LEU A 37 -16.12 0.49 -7.85
CA LEU A 37 -15.76 1.71 -7.16
C LEU A 37 -15.93 2.96 -8.04
N ILE A 38 -15.38 2.94 -9.26
CA ILE A 38 -15.48 4.05 -10.22
C ILE A 38 -16.93 4.30 -10.64
N ARG A 39 -17.72 3.25 -10.84
CA ARG A 39 -19.15 3.40 -11.16
C ARG A 39 -19.91 4.05 -9.99
N MET A 40 -19.60 3.64 -8.77
CA MET A 40 -20.22 4.19 -7.56
C MET A 40 -19.85 5.66 -7.33
N THR A 41 -18.60 6.07 -7.59
CA THR A 41 -18.22 7.50 -7.50
C THR A 41 -18.97 8.35 -8.52
N HIS A 42 -19.14 7.87 -9.76
CA HIS A 42 -19.87 8.59 -10.79
C HIS A 42 -21.37 8.75 -10.48
N ILE A 43 -22.01 7.76 -9.84
CA ILE A 43 -23.43 7.82 -9.45
C ILE A 43 -23.64 8.75 -8.26
N THR A 44 -22.74 8.71 -7.28
CA THR A 44 -22.91 9.42 -6.00
C THR A 44 -22.38 10.85 -6.01
N GLY A 45 -21.49 11.18 -6.97
CA GLY A 45 -20.76 12.44 -7.01
C GLY A 45 -19.73 12.61 -5.88
N CYS A 46 -19.47 11.55 -5.09
CA CYS A 46 -18.55 11.61 -3.97
C CYS A 46 -17.09 11.54 -4.44
N THR A 47 -16.25 12.41 -3.89
CA THR A 47 -14.81 12.49 -4.22
C THR A 47 -13.93 11.69 -3.27
N THR A 48 -14.44 11.31 -2.08
CA THR A 48 -13.70 10.54 -1.09
C THR A 48 -14.31 9.16 -0.85
N TYR A 49 -13.44 8.16 -0.63
CA TYR A 49 -13.88 6.79 -0.36
C TYR A 49 -14.69 6.68 0.94
N LYS A 50 -14.35 7.49 1.95
CA LYS A 50 -15.09 7.56 3.22
C LYS A 50 -16.52 8.06 3.01
N ASP A 51 -16.70 9.12 2.24
CA ASP A 51 -18.03 9.67 1.96
C ASP A 51 -18.85 8.72 1.10
N LEU A 52 -18.20 8.04 0.16
CA LEU A 52 -18.82 7.02 -0.67
C LEU A 52 -19.39 5.86 0.17
N VAL A 53 -18.59 5.32 1.10
CA VAL A 53 -19.03 4.26 2.01
C VAL A 53 -20.11 4.76 2.97
N SER A 54 -19.98 6.00 3.46
CA SER A 54 -20.98 6.63 4.33
C SER A 54 -22.35 6.72 3.65
N LYS A 55 -22.36 7.05 2.36
CA LYS A 55 -23.57 7.25 1.55
C LYS A 55 -24.21 5.93 1.08
N LEU A 56 -23.42 4.89 0.79
CA LEU A 56 -23.92 3.63 0.24
C LEU A 56 -24.17 2.53 1.29
N VAL A 57 -23.34 2.48 2.35
CA VAL A 57 -23.36 1.40 3.35
C VAL A 57 -23.77 1.93 4.72
N GLY A 58 -23.43 3.19 5.02
CA GLY A 58 -23.82 3.88 6.24
C GLY A 58 -22.63 4.38 7.07
N ARG A 59 -22.92 5.30 7.98
CA ARG A 59 -21.92 6.04 8.78
C ARG A 59 -21.03 5.14 9.65
N ARG A 60 -21.55 4.02 10.17
CA ARG A 60 -20.77 3.09 11.01
C ARG A 60 -19.63 2.45 10.21
N MET A 61 -19.90 1.97 9.01
CA MET A 61 -18.87 1.37 8.15
C MET A 61 -17.89 2.41 7.61
N ALA A 62 -18.37 3.65 7.36
CA ALA A 62 -17.48 4.76 6.98
C ALA A 62 -16.43 5.10 8.05
N SER A 63 -16.73 4.84 9.33
CA SER A 63 -15.76 5.03 10.41
C SER A 63 -14.62 4.00 10.39
N LEU A 64 -14.83 2.82 9.79
CA LEU A 64 -13.82 1.76 9.70
C LEU A 64 -12.87 1.94 8.51
N VAL A 65 -13.31 2.63 7.46
CA VAL A 65 -12.50 2.97 6.28
C VAL A 65 -11.12 3.55 6.64
N PRO A 66 -11.01 4.62 7.47
CA PRO A 66 -9.70 5.17 7.81
C PRO A 66 -8.83 4.18 8.61
N LEU A 67 -9.43 3.30 9.41
CA LEU A 67 -8.69 2.28 10.17
C LEU A 67 -8.02 1.27 9.22
N PHE A 68 -8.77 0.75 8.25
CA PHE A 68 -8.22 -0.13 7.23
C PHE A 68 -7.20 0.58 6.34
N GLY A 69 -7.44 1.85 6.01
CA GLY A 69 -6.50 2.69 5.30
C GLY A 69 -5.16 2.78 6.02
N ILE A 70 -5.17 3.11 7.32
CA ILE A 70 -3.95 3.19 8.14
C ILE A 70 -3.20 1.86 8.13
N ALA A 71 -3.88 0.74 8.35
CA ALA A 71 -3.24 -0.58 8.36
C ALA A 71 -2.54 -0.90 7.02
N ILE A 72 -3.21 -0.62 5.90
CA ILE A 72 -2.66 -0.86 4.55
C ILE A 72 -1.48 0.08 4.25
N TYR A 73 -1.63 1.37 4.51
CA TYR A 73 -0.56 2.34 4.24
C TYR A 73 0.64 2.13 5.15
N PHE A 74 0.43 1.82 6.43
CA PHE A 74 1.51 1.49 7.35
C PHE A 74 2.26 0.25 6.88
N GLY A 75 1.56 -0.82 6.53
CA GLY A 75 2.16 -2.04 5.99
C GLY A 75 2.90 -1.81 4.66
N ALA A 76 2.37 -0.97 3.78
CA ALA A 76 3.04 -0.59 2.54
C ALA A 76 4.34 0.17 2.82
N CYS A 77 4.29 1.20 3.68
CA CYS A 77 5.47 1.98 4.07
C CYS A 77 6.56 1.08 4.67
N THR A 78 6.23 0.22 5.63
CA THR A 78 7.20 -0.68 6.26
C THR A 78 7.82 -1.66 5.27
N ALA A 79 7.04 -2.21 4.35
CA ALA A 79 7.55 -3.09 3.29
C ALA A 79 8.52 -2.34 2.35
N TYR A 80 8.17 -1.12 1.93
CA TYR A 80 9.07 -0.29 1.11
C TYR A 80 10.36 0.06 1.84
N PHE A 81 10.29 0.38 3.14
CA PHE A 81 11.48 0.63 3.97
C PHE A 81 12.38 -0.59 4.09
N MET A 82 11.82 -1.77 4.27
CA MET A 82 12.59 -3.00 4.37
C MET A 82 13.36 -3.27 3.07
N VAL A 83 12.66 -3.23 1.93
CA VAL A 83 13.26 -3.43 0.61
C VAL A 83 14.34 -2.38 0.31
N ALA A 84 14.09 -1.11 0.63
CA ALA A 84 15.07 -0.04 0.44
C ALA A 84 16.33 -0.25 1.31
N GLY A 85 16.16 -0.68 2.57
CA GLY A 85 17.26 -1.02 3.46
C GLY A 85 18.08 -2.22 2.96
N ASP A 86 17.41 -3.24 2.42
CA ASP A 86 18.07 -4.42 1.85
C ASP A 86 18.94 -4.04 0.65
N TYR A 87 18.47 -3.14 -0.22
CA TYR A 87 19.29 -2.61 -1.31
C TYR A 87 20.47 -1.77 -0.80
N LEU A 88 20.26 -0.89 0.18
CA LEU A 88 21.32 -0.01 0.69
C LEU A 88 22.47 -0.81 1.32
N SER A 89 22.15 -1.88 2.05
CA SER A 89 23.16 -2.75 2.67
C SER A 89 24.00 -3.54 1.65
N GLN A 90 23.45 -3.85 0.48
CA GLN A 90 24.20 -4.46 -0.63
C GLN A 90 25.12 -3.45 -1.32
N LEU A 91 24.74 -2.18 -1.37
CA LEU A 91 25.52 -1.09 -1.98
C LEU A 91 26.68 -0.62 -1.09
N VAL A 92 26.50 -0.64 0.24
CA VAL A 92 27.51 -0.21 1.21
C VAL A 92 27.68 -1.29 2.30
N PRO A 93 28.53 -2.31 2.07
CA PRO A 93 28.66 -3.45 2.99
C PRO A 93 29.26 -3.09 4.36
N SER A 94 29.84 -1.90 4.52
CA SER A 94 30.34 -1.36 5.80
C SER A 94 29.26 -0.71 6.66
N LEU A 95 28.04 -0.56 6.15
CA LEU A 95 26.94 0.10 6.85
C LEU A 95 26.06 -0.96 7.52
N SER A 96 26.00 -0.93 8.86
CA SER A 96 25.14 -1.86 9.59
C SER A 96 23.67 -1.66 9.19
N LEU A 97 22.93 -2.76 9.02
CA LEU A 97 21.51 -2.77 8.63
C LEU A 97 20.63 -1.81 9.46
N PHE A 98 21.02 -1.57 10.71
CA PHE A 98 20.35 -0.67 11.63
C PHE A 98 20.58 0.81 11.28
N ALA A 99 21.82 1.21 10.96
CA ALA A 99 22.14 2.57 10.54
C ALA A 99 21.49 2.93 9.19
N ALA A 100 21.46 1.98 8.24
CA ALA A 100 20.79 2.15 6.95
C ALA A 100 19.29 2.45 7.10
N LYS A 101 18.61 1.68 7.96
CA LYS A 101 17.18 1.83 8.24
C LYS A 101 16.87 3.16 8.95
N ILE A 102 17.72 3.59 9.90
CA ILE A 102 17.57 4.87 10.60
C ILE A 102 17.74 6.05 9.63
N ILE A 103 18.80 6.05 8.82
CA ILE A 103 19.10 7.13 7.87
C ILE A 103 17.97 7.30 6.84
N MET A 104 17.35 6.22 6.37
CA MET A 104 16.21 6.31 5.46
C MET A 104 14.90 6.79 6.12
N SER A 105 14.71 6.51 7.41
CA SER A 105 13.50 6.92 8.14
C SER A 105 13.45 8.43 8.45
N LEU A 106 14.61 9.08 8.57
CA LEU A 106 14.78 10.51 8.86
C LEU A 106 14.19 11.48 7.80
N PRO A 107 14.50 11.36 6.50
CA PRO A 107 13.93 12.25 5.49
C PRO A 107 12.42 12.03 5.28
N MET A 108 11.91 10.83 5.55
CA MET A 108 10.48 10.53 5.51
C MET A 108 9.73 11.10 6.72
N LEU A 109 10.34 11.12 7.90
CA LEU A 109 9.80 11.87 9.05
C LEU A 109 9.73 13.38 8.74
N GLY A 110 10.75 13.92 8.07
CA GLY A 110 10.76 15.31 7.59
C GLY A 110 9.67 15.61 6.55
N LEU A 111 9.46 14.72 5.58
CA LEU A 111 8.39 14.82 4.58
C LEU A 111 6.98 14.60 5.15
N ALA A 112 6.84 13.77 6.20
CA ALA A 112 5.58 13.58 6.91
C ALA A 112 5.20 14.80 7.79
N LEU A 113 6.19 15.57 8.24
CA LEU A 113 5.99 16.80 9.01
C LEU A 113 5.76 18.03 8.11
N LEU A 114 6.28 18.05 6.88
CA LEU A 114 6.08 19.13 5.91
C LEU A 114 4.60 19.53 5.64
N PRO A 115 3.63 18.61 5.45
CA PRO A 115 2.23 18.99 5.24
C PRO A 115 1.54 19.58 6.48
N SER A 116 2.19 19.55 7.65
CA SER A 116 1.70 20.26 8.85
C SER A 116 2.18 21.71 8.94
N LEU A 117 3.17 22.10 8.12
CA LEU A 117 3.67 23.48 8.05
C LEU A 117 2.89 24.35 7.05
N ASP A 118 2.28 23.77 6.00
CA ASP A 118 1.42 24.49 5.04
C ASP A 118 0.05 24.91 5.62
N ARG A 119 -0.22 24.61 6.91
CA ARG A 119 -1.45 25.02 7.62
C ARG A 119 -1.21 26.05 8.75
N LEU A 120 -0.01 26.63 8.82
CA LEU A 120 0.36 27.74 9.72
C LEU A 120 0.55 29.01 8.89
#